data_AF-A0A0N4XHU9-F1
#
_entry.id   AF-A0A0N4XHU9-F1
#
_cell.length_a   1.000
_cell.length_b   1.000
_cell.length_c   1.000
_cell.angle_alpha   90.00
_cell.angle_beta   90.00
_cell.angle_gamma   90.00
#
_symmetry.space_group_name_H-M   'P 1'
#
loop_
_entity.id
_entity.type
_entity.pdbx_description
1 polymer ?
#
loop_
_entity_poly.entity_id
_entity_poly.type
_entity_poly.pdbx_seq_one_letter_code
_entity_poly.pdbx_strand_id
1 'polypeptide(L)'
;MNVQDPQTFYQNCRCFAVTLAGIFAFLFRHPALLHISQIQCMFSSFVMTCSFLFGMAFFALEALTFYECASLTHLNSWTETFWGRNRWYTSPAFRTLTPLVVLTAAVAGAFKAKPADVATSWSCLGRFDPTTRDFWFPLALAHSCLGLAAFAYTLEGLFKRQNMPQFQQVVDEYLKPLPPSRREEVEKCQRNYGLTAIGPWLLYTTWLFLALSADWVVSPTN
;
A
#
# COMPACT_ATOMS: atom_id res chain seq x y z
N MET A 1 12.15 12.61 23.22
CA MET A 1 11.72 11.30 22.67
C MET A 1 11.83 11.40 21.16
N ASN A 2 12.58 10.50 20.52
CA ASN A 2 12.73 10.49 19.07
C ASN A 2 11.40 10.02 18.46
N VAL A 3 10.50 10.95 18.17
CA VAL A 3 9.23 10.64 17.49
C VAL A 3 9.60 10.27 16.06
N GLN A 4 9.53 8.99 15.75
CA GLN A 4 9.94 8.43 14.46
C GLN A 4 9.17 9.11 13.32
N ASP A 5 9.87 9.62 12.31
CA ASP A 5 9.29 10.23 11.10
C ASP A 5 8.27 9.29 10.43
N PRO A 6 6.97 9.69 10.29
CA PRO A 6 5.94 8.85 9.69
C PRO A 6 6.30 8.38 8.28
N GLN A 7 6.96 9.23 7.49
CA GLN A 7 7.39 8.88 6.15
C GLN A 7 8.37 7.70 6.19
N THR A 8 9.38 7.75 7.06
CA THR A 8 10.35 6.66 7.24
C THR A 8 9.67 5.37 7.69
N PHE A 9 8.73 5.47 8.63
CA PHE A 9 8.00 4.32 9.11
C PHE A 9 7.22 3.62 7.98
N TYR A 10 6.43 4.38 7.21
CA TYR A 10 5.67 3.81 6.09
C TYR A 10 6.58 3.23 5.01
N GLN A 11 7.70 3.88 4.69
CA GLN A 11 8.69 3.37 3.74
C GLN A 11 9.28 2.03 4.20
N ASN A 12 9.61 1.91 5.48
CA ASN A 12 10.13 0.65 6.05
C ASN A 12 9.08 -0.45 6.03
N CYS A 13 7.85 -0.16 6.47
CA CYS A 13 6.76 -1.12 6.45
C CYS A 13 6.41 -1.57 5.02
N ARG A 14 6.42 -0.65 4.06
CA ARG A 14 6.27 -0.94 2.64
C ARG A 14 7.37 -1.85 2.13
N CYS A 15 8.64 -1.52 2.39
CA CYS A 15 9.76 -2.36 1.98
C CYS A 15 9.64 -3.77 2.57
N PHE A 16 9.26 -3.89 3.84
CA PHE A 16 9.02 -5.19 4.48
C PHE A 16 7.91 -5.97 3.76
N ALA A 17 6.74 -5.34 3.54
CA ALA A 17 5.61 -5.99 2.89
C ALA A 17 5.94 -6.44 1.45
N VAL A 18 6.57 -5.57 0.65
CA VAL A 18 6.94 -5.90 -0.74
C VAL A 18 8.02 -6.99 -0.78
N THR A 19 8.98 -6.97 0.15
CA THR A 19 10.01 -8.02 0.25
C THR A 19 9.38 -9.36 0.62
N LEU A 20 8.46 -9.37 1.59
CA LEU A 20 7.73 -10.57 1.98
C LEU A 20 6.92 -11.13 0.80
N ALA A 21 6.24 -10.26 0.05
CA ALA A 21 5.51 -10.64 -1.16
C ALA A 21 6.43 -11.26 -2.21
N GLY A 22 7.59 -10.66 -2.45
CA GLY A 22 8.59 -11.15 -3.40
C GLY A 22 9.18 -12.50 -3.01
N ILE A 23 9.53 -12.70 -1.73
CA ILE A 23 10.03 -13.98 -1.22
C ILE A 23 8.98 -15.07 -1.40
N PHE A 24 7.72 -14.79 -1.05
CA PHE A 24 6.66 -15.78 -1.19
C PHE A 24 6.35 -16.10 -2.65
N ALA A 25 6.32 -15.08 -3.52
CA ALA A 25 6.13 -15.27 -4.95
C ALA A 25 7.27 -16.06 -5.60
N PHE A 26 8.51 -15.87 -5.12
CA PHE A 26 9.65 -16.62 -5.62
C PHE A 26 9.62 -18.09 -5.18
N LEU A 27 9.34 -18.35 -3.89
CA LEU A 27 9.43 -19.69 -3.32
C LEU A 27 8.18 -20.54 -3.57
N PHE A 28 6.99 -19.95 -3.45
CA PHE A 28 5.74 -20.70 -3.32
C PHE A 28 4.79 -20.54 -4.50
N ARG A 29 5.18 -19.82 -5.58
CA ARG A 29 4.33 -19.64 -6.76
C ARG A 29 3.96 -20.96 -7.44
N HIS A 30 4.90 -21.91 -7.50
CA HIS A 30 4.72 -23.20 -8.16
C HIS A 30 4.72 -24.34 -7.13
N PRO A 31 3.54 -24.90 -6.78
CA PRO A 31 3.43 -25.94 -5.74
C PRO A 31 4.23 -27.21 -6.06
N ALA A 32 4.42 -27.53 -7.34
CA ALA A 32 5.13 -28.71 -7.81
C ALA A 32 6.64 -28.70 -7.47
N LEU A 33 7.28 -27.53 -7.37
CA LEU A 33 8.73 -27.44 -7.14
C LEU A 33 9.14 -27.86 -5.72
N LEU A 34 8.26 -27.64 -4.75
CA LEU A 34 8.54 -27.88 -3.33
C LEU A 34 7.56 -28.89 -2.70
N HIS A 35 6.79 -29.62 -3.52
CA HIS A 35 5.73 -30.54 -3.09
C HIS A 35 4.79 -29.94 -2.03
N ILE A 36 4.32 -28.71 -2.29
CA ILE A 36 3.50 -27.93 -1.36
C ILE A 36 2.07 -28.45 -1.38
N SER A 37 1.49 -28.67 -0.19
CA SER A 37 0.08 -29.05 -0.06
C SER A 37 -0.86 -27.91 -0.47
N GLN A 38 -2.10 -28.24 -0.85
CA GLN A 38 -3.10 -27.24 -1.24
C GLN A 38 -3.35 -26.18 -0.13
N ILE A 39 -3.35 -26.59 1.14
CA ILE A 39 -3.54 -25.67 2.28
C ILE A 39 -2.38 -24.68 2.40
N GLN A 40 -1.14 -25.16 2.29
CA GLN A 40 0.05 -24.30 2.31
C GLN A 40 0.08 -23.35 1.09
N CYS A 41 -0.40 -23.83 -0.05
CA CYS A 41 -0.52 -23.06 -1.29
C CYS A 41 -1.54 -21.91 -1.15
N MET A 42 -2.72 -22.20 -0.58
CA MET A 42 -3.72 -21.19 -0.23
C MET A 42 -3.20 -20.17 0.79
N PHE A 43 -2.51 -20.64 1.84
CA PHE A 43 -1.89 -19.75 2.83
C PHE A 43 -0.84 -18.84 2.18
N SER A 44 0.00 -19.38 1.30
CA SER A 44 1.01 -18.60 0.59
C SER A 44 0.36 -17.55 -0.31
N SER A 45 -0.72 -17.91 -1.02
CA SER A 45 -1.54 -16.99 -1.83
C SER A 45 -2.10 -15.84 -1.01
N PHE A 46 -2.63 -16.17 0.18
CA PHE A 46 -3.17 -15.20 1.12
C PHE A 46 -2.07 -14.22 1.57
N VAL A 47 -0.92 -14.74 2.01
CA VAL A 47 0.21 -13.91 2.44
C VAL A 47 0.71 -13.02 1.31
N MET A 48 0.88 -13.54 0.09
CA MET A 48 1.29 -12.75 -1.08
C MET A 48 0.31 -11.61 -1.36
N THR A 49 -0.99 -11.93 -1.45
CA THR A 49 -2.04 -10.96 -1.79
C THR A 49 -2.15 -9.87 -0.73
N CYS A 50 -2.18 -10.23 0.55
CA CYS A 50 -2.15 -9.26 1.65
C CYS A 50 -0.91 -8.39 1.62
N SER A 51 0.27 -8.96 1.35
CA SER A 51 1.53 -8.22 1.34
C SER A 51 1.61 -7.20 0.20
N PHE A 52 1.12 -7.54 -1.00
CA PHE A 52 0.99 -6.57 -2.10
C PHE A 52 0.00 -5.45 -1.78
N LEU A 53 -1.17 -5.78 -1.23
CA LEU A 53 -2.16 -4.79 -0.79
C LEU A 53 -1.61 -3.87 0.31
N PHE A 54 -0.86 -4.41 1.28
CA PHE A 54 -0.22 -3.61 2.32
C PHE A 54 0.84 -2.68 1.73
N GLY A 55 1.66 -3.15 0.79
CA GLY A 55 2.61 -2.31 0.06
C GLY A 55 1.92 -1.12 -0.60
N MET A 56 0.78 -1.34 -1.26
CA MET A 56 -0.04 -0.27 -1.85
C MET A 56 -0.70 0.63 -0.80
N ALA A 57 -1.17 0.06 0.31
CA ALA A 57 -1.78 0.83 1.39
C ALA A 57 -0.77 1.79 2.03
N PHE A 58 0.48 1.37 2.23
CA PHE A 58 1.53 2.25 2.73
C PHE A 58 1.86 3.38 1.75
N PHE A 59 1.86 3.13 0.44
CA PHE A 59 1.95 4.22 -0.53
C PHE A 59 0.77 5.20 -0.43
N ALA A 60 -0.46 4.71 -0.26
CA ALA A 60 -1.63 5.55 -0.11
C ALA A 60 -1.57 6.39 1.19
N LEU A 61 -1.06 5.81 2.28
CA LEU A 61 -0.82 6.51 3.53
C LEU A 61 0.29 7.57 3.41
N GLU A 62 1.38 7.28 2.69
CA GLU A 62 2.41 8.28 2.37
C GLU A 62 1.84 9.43 1.53
N ALA A 63 1.00 9.13 0.53
CA ALA A 63 0.33 10.15 -0.27
C ALA A 63 -0.62 11.01 0.58
N LEU A 64 -1.35 10.39 1.51
CA LEU A 64 -2.19 11.09 2.47
C LEU A 64 -1.37 12.03 3.36
N THR A 65 -0.23 11.57 3.89
CA THR A 65 0.68 12.42 4.69
C THR A 65 1.18 13.61 3.88
N PHE A 66 1.56 13.41 2.62
CA PHE A 66 1.92 14.50 1.72
C PHE A 66 0.77 15.50 1.51
N TYR A 67 -0.44 15.00 1.23
CA TYR A 67 -1.63 15.84 1.08
C TYR A 67 -1.92 16.67 2.34
N GLU A 68 -1.83 16.08 3.52
CA GLU A 68 -2.04 16.76 4.80
C GLU A 68 -0.99 17.85 5.03
N CYS A 69 0.28 17.58 4.73
CA CYS A 69 1.35 18.58 4.78
C CYS A 69 1.11 19.72 3.78
N ALA A 70 0.73 19.41 2.54
CA ALA A 70 0.41 20.40 1.52
C ALA A 70 -0.87 21.20 1.82
N SER A 71 -1.74 20.66 2.69
CA SER A 71 -2.96 21.33 3.15
C SER A 71 -2.77 22.15 4.42
N LEU A 72 -1.55 22.21 4.97
CA LEU A 72 -1.26 22.85 6.26
C LEU A 72 -2.15 22.33 7.39
N THR A 73 -2.48 21.03 7.40
CA THR A 73 -3.29 20.41 8.46
C THR A 73 -2.39 19.73 9.50
N HIS A 74 -1.39 18.99 9.04
CA HIS A 74 -0.41 18.31 9.85
C HIS A 74 1.01 18.65 9.40
N LEU A 75 1.95 18.62 10.34
CA LEU A 75 3.36 18.47 10.00
C LEU A 75 3.61 16.98 9.72
N ASN A 76 4.69 16.63 9.02
CA ASN A 76 5.11 15.24 8.81
C ASN A 76 5.51 14.57 10.15
N SER A 77 4.52 14.35 11.00
CA SER A 77 4.62 13.90 12.38
C SER A 77 3.34 13.18 12.77
N TRP A 78 3.43 12.29 13.75
CA TRP A 78 2.28 11.49 14.19
C TRP A 78 1.26 12.24 15.04
N THR A 79 1.71 13.30 15.71
CA THR A 79 0.95 13.95 16.80
C THR A 79 0.88 15.46 16.65
N GLU A 80 1.73 16.08 15.83
CA GLU A 80 1.78 17.53 15.70
C GLU A 80 0.88 17.98 14.53
N THR A 81 -0.11 18.79 14.88
CA THR A 81 -1.01 19.44 13.94
C THR A 81 -0.49 20.85 13.67
N PHE A 82 -0.67 21.35 12.45
CA PHE A 82 -0.17 22.68 12.09
C PHE A 82 -0.86 23.79 12.93
N TRP A 83 -2.16 23.63 13.20
CA TRP A 83 -2.98 24.59 13.96
C TRP A 83 -3.35 24.14 15.38
N GLY A 84 -2.68 23.14 15.95
CA GLY A 84 -2.92 22.66 17.33
C GLY A 84 -4.27 21.96 17.57
N ARG A 85 -5.02 21.62 16.51
CA ARG A 85 -6.34 20.95 16.61
C ARG A 85 -6.19 19.43 16.58
N ASN A 86 -5.97 18.82 17.74
CA ASN A 86 -5.90 17.36 17.85
C ASN A 86 -7.28 16.68 17.70
N ARG A 87 -7.33 15.58 16.95
CA ARG A 87 -8.52 14.73 16.81
C ARG A 87 -8.13 13.28 17.11
N TRP A 88 -8.94 12.53 17.85
CA TRP A 88 -8.57 11.18 18.32
C TRP A 88 -8.26 10.16 17.20
N TYR A 89 -8.97 10.25 16.07
CA TYR A 89 -8.74 9.40 14.89
C TYR A 89 -7.46 9.76 14.12
N THR A 90 -6.73 10.81 14.53
CA THR A 90 -5.43 11.14 13.94
C THR A 90 -4.29 10.35 14.54
N SER A 91 -4.56 9.43 15.47
CA SER A 91 -3.50 8.64 16.10
C SER A 91 -2.79 7.72 15.08
N PRO A 92 -1.44 7.61 15.14
CA PRO A 92 -0.63 6.74 14.29
C PRO A 92 -1.16 5.31 14.15
N ALA A 93 -1.45 4.70 15.31
CA ALA A 93 -1.87 3.32 15.39
C ALA A 93 -3.24 3.12 14.73
N PHE A 94 -4.19 4.04 14.96
CA PHE A 94 -5.50 3.94 14.34
C PHE A 94 -5.44 4.14 12.82
N ARG A 95 -4.69 5.15 12.36
CA ARG A 95 -4.49 5.45 10.93
C ARG A 95 -3.85 4.30 10.16
N THR A 96 -2.89 3.60 10.79
CA THR A 96 -2.15 2.52 10.15
C THR A 96 -2.86 1.17 10.29
N LEU A 97 -3.33 0.81 11.47
CA LEU A 97 -3.89 -0.52 11.72
C LEU A 97 -5.25 -0.71 11.05
N THR A 98 -6.08 0.34 11.02
CA THR A 98 -7.42 0.25 10.42
C THR A 98 -7.40 -0.23 8.96
N PRO A 99 -6.66 0.42 8.03
CA PRO A 99 -6.62 -0.05 6.65
C PRO A 99 -6.03 -1.47 6.53
N LEU A 100 -5.02 -1.83 7.32
CA LEU A 100 -4.44 -3.18 7.29
C LEU A 100 -5.45 -4.24 7.74
N VAL A 101 -6.18 -4.00 8.83
CA VAL A 101 -7.22 -4.91 9.33
C VAL A 101 -8.36 -5.04 8.32
N VAL A 102 -8.83 -3.93 7.75
CA VAL A 102 -9.89 -3.93 6.74
C VAL A 102 -9.47 -4.69 5.49
N LEU A 103 -8.27 -4.46 4.98
CA LEU A 103 -7.74 -5.18 3.80
C LEU A 103 -7.57 -6.68 4.09
N THR A 104 -7.03 -7.03 5.25
CA THR A 104 -6.88 -8.44 5.66
C THR A 104 -8.24 -9.13 5.72
N ALA A 105 -9.23 -8.48 6.33
CA ALA A 105 -10.59 -9.01 6.44
C ALA A 105 -11.25 -9.17 5.07
N ALA A 106 -11.04 -8.21 4.15
CA ALA A 106 -11.54 -8.29 2.77
C ALA A 106 -10.93 -9.48 2.01
N VAL A 107 -9.61 -9.67 2.09
CA VAL A 107 -8.93 -10.81 1.47
C VAL A 107 -9.40 -12.12 2.09
N ALA A 108 -9.47 -12.21 3.43
CA ALA A 108 -9.94 -13.40 4.12
C ALA A 108 -11.39 -13.75 3.74
N GLY A 109 -12.24 -12.73 3.58
CA GLY A 109 -13.62 -12.89 3.09
C GLY A 109 -13.66 -13.47 1.67
N ALA A 110 -12.87 -12.93 0.74
CA ALA A 110 -12.78 -13.44 -0.62
C ALA A 110 -12.31 -14.91 -0.67
N PHE A 111 -11.27 -15.24 0.11
CA PHE A 111 -10.72 -16.60 0.19
C PHE A 111 -11.69 -17.59 0.82
N LYS A 112 -12.43 -17.18 1.85
CA LYS A 112 -13.44 -18.01 2.50
C LYS A 112 -14.65 -18.26 1.60
N ALA A 113 -15.04 -17.29 0.78
CA ALA A 113 -16.19 -17.42 -0.12
C ALA A 113 -15.95 -18.42 -1.25
N LYS A 114 -14.70 -18.51 -1.75
CA LYS A 114 -14.33 -19.30 -2.93
C LYS A 114 -12.99 -20.05 -2.76
N PRO A 115 -12.87 -20.96 -1.78
CA PRO A 115 -11.59 -21.60 -1.45
C PRO A 115 -11.05 -22.49 -2.58
N ALA A 116 -11.92 -23.09 -3.40
CA ALA A 116 -11.54 -23.94 -4.52
C ALA A 116 -10.88 -23.16 -5.67
N ASP A 117 -11.09 -21.84 -5.75
CA ASP A 117 -10.62 -20.98 -6.84
C ASP A 117 -9.24 -20.36 -6.54
N VAL A 118 -8.79 -20.45 -5.27
CA VAL A 118 -7.57 -19.81 -4.74
C VAL A 118 -6.28 -20.53 -5.15
N ALA A 119 -6.29 -21.87 -5.11
CA ALA A 119 -5.10 -22.68 -5.30
C ALA A 119 -5.41 -23.88 -6.19
N THR A 120 -4.63 -24.05 -7.25
CA THR A 120 -4.69 -25.21 -8.14
C THR A 120 -3.49 -26.13 -7.89
N SER A 121 -3.47 -27.30 -8.52
CA SER A 121 -2.33 -28.22 -8.45
C SER A 121 -1.07 -27.67 -9.13
N TRP A 122 -1.18 -26.61 -9.94
CA TRP A 122 -0.06 -26.02 -10.69
C TRP A 122 0.28 -24.57 -10.31
N SER A 123 -0.60 -23.85 -9.62
CA SER A 123 -0.41 -22.45 -9.23
C SER A 123 -0.97 -22.17 -7.83
N CYS A 124 -0.15 -21.54 -6.99
CA CYS A 124 -0.62 -20.98 -5.72
C CYS A 124 -1.23 -19.60 -5.85
N LEU A 125 -1.09 -18.94 -6.99
CA LEU A 125 -1.81 -17.69 -7.29
C LEU A 125 -3.11 -17.96 -8.05
N GLY A 126 -3.70 -19.15 -7.88
CA GLY A 126 -4.97 -19.55 -8.46
C GLY A 126 -4.98 -19.63 -9.99
N ARG A 127 -6.19 -19.77 -10.54
CA ARG A 127 -6.49 -19.85 -11.98
C ARG A 127 -7.10 -18.55 -12.46
N PHE A 128 -6.65 -18.02 -13.60
CA PHE A 128 -7.19 -16.80 -14.23
C PHE A 128 -8.11 -17.17 -15.40
N ASP A 129 -9.37 -17.42 -15.09
CA ASP A 129 -10.37 -17.89 -16.05
C ASP A 129 -11.70 -17.12 -15.84
N PRO A 130 -12.56 -16.97 -16.86
CA PRO A 130 -13.92 -16.47 -16.68
C PRO A 130 -14.68 -17.07 -15.49
N THR A 131 -14.44 -18.34 -15.15
CA THR A 131 -15.08 -19.04 -14.02
C THR A 131 -14.62 -18.56 -12.64
N THR A 132 -13.39 -18.07 -12.51
CA THR A 132 -12.83 -17.57 -11.24
C THR A 132 -12.90 -16.05 -11.11
N ARG A 133 -13.59 -15.38 -12.03
CA ARG A 133 -13.72 -13.91 -12.07
C ARG A 133 -14.25 -13.33 -10.77
N ASP A 134 -15.25 -13.96 -10.17
CA ASP A 134 -15.89 -13.48 -8.94
C ASP A 134 -14.93 -13.50 -7.74
N PHE A 135 -13.90 -14.35 -7.77
CA PHE A 135 -12.84 -14.37 -6.77
C PHE A 135 -11.82 -13.25 -7.01
N TRP A 136 -11.38 -13.04 -8.26
CA TRP A 136 -10.34 -12.07 -8.60
C TRP A 136 -10.81 -10.62 -8.62
N PHE A 137 -12.05 -10.38 -9.04
CA PHE A 137 -12.62 -9.04 -9.16
C PHE A 137 -12.54 -8.21 -7.87
N PRO A 138 -12.96 -8.70 -6.68
CA PRO A 138 -12.85 -7.93 -5.45
C PRO A 138 -11.40 -7.62 -5.06
N LEU A 139 -10.46 -8.53 -5.34
CA LEU A 139 -9.03 -8.30 -5.08
C LEU A 139 -8.46 -7.23 -6.01
N ALA A 140 -8.77 -7.30 -7.31
CA ALA A 140 -8.37 -6.30 -8.30
C ALA A 140 -8.98 -4.92 -8.01
N LEU A 141 -10.24 -4.89 -7.57
CA LEU A 141 -10.92 -3.67 -7.13
C LEU A 141 -10.22 -3.04 -5.92
N ALA A 142 -9.84 -3.84 -4.92
CA ALA A 142 -9.11 -3.34 -3.75
C ALA A 142 -7.77 -2.69 -4.12
N HIS A 143 -6.99 -3.33 -5.01
CA HIS A 143 -5.75 -2.72 -5.53
C HIS A 143 -6.05 -1.42 -6.27
N SER A 144 -7.07 -1.41 -7.13
CA SER A 144 -7.46 -0.21 -7.91
C SER A 144 -7.88 0.95 -7.01
N CYS A 145 -8.66 0.69 -5.96
CA CYS A 145 -9.06 1.70 -4.99
C CYS A 145 -7.85 2.30 -4.25
N LEU A 146 -6.87 1.47 -3.85
CA LEU A 146 -5.64 1.96 -3.22
C LEU A 146 -4.79 2.81 -4.17
N GLY A 147 -4.65 2.37 -5.42
CA GLY A 147 -3.94 3.12 -6.46
C GLY A 147 -4.58 4.47 -6.75
N LEU A 148 -5.91 4.50 -6.88
CA LEU A 148 -6.67 5.74 -7.08
C LEU A 148 -6.59 6.67 -5.86
N ALA A 149 -6.69 6.14 -4.64
CA ALA A 149 -6.57 6.94 -3.43
C ALA A 149 -5.20 7.62 -3.34
N ALA A 150 -4.12 6.87 -3.56
CA ALA A 150 -2.76 7.41 -3.56
C ALA A 150 -2.56 8.47 -4.65
N PHE A 151 -3.09 8.22 -5.84
CA PHE A 151 -3.04 9.16 -6.96
C PHE A 151 -3.81 10.45 -6.66
N ALA A 152 -5.04 10.34 -6.15
CA ALA A 152 -5.90 11.47 -5.80
C ALA A 152 -5.26 12.36 -4.72
N TYR A 153 -4.79 11.77 -3.62
CA TYR A 153 -4.10 12.54 -2.56
C TYR A 153 -2.85 13.25 -3.10
N THR A 154 -2.08 12.58 -3.95
CA THR A 154 -0.89 13.19 -4.55
C THR A 154 -1.26 14.39 -5.44
N LEU A 155 -2.26 14.24 -6.31
CA LEU A 155 -2.71 15.33 -7.19
C LEU A 155 -3.30 16.50 -6.41
N GLU A 156 -4.14 16.24 -5.41
CA GLU A 156 -4.71 17.30 -4.58
C GLU A 156 -3.63 18.04 -3.78
N GLY A 157 -2.67 17.31 -3.21
CA GLY A 157 -1.54 17.91 -2.49
C GLY A 157 -0.70 18.79 -3.42
N LEU A 158 -0.42 18.32 -4.64
CA LEU A 158 0.29 19.10 -5.65
C LEU A 158 -0.47 20.37 -6.03
N PHE A 159 -1.78 20.24 -6.28
CA PHE A 159 -2.64 21.36 -6.64
C PHE A 159 -2.62 22.43 -5.55
N LYS A 160 -2.77 22.04 -4.28
CA LYS A 160 -2.74 22.99 -3.15
C LYS A 160 -1.38 23.67 -3.02
N ARG A 161 -0.28 22.91 -3.12
CA ARG A 161 1.06 23.47 -3.03
C ARG A 161 1.35 24.49 -4.13
N GLN A 162 0.90 24.22 -5.35
CA GLN A 162 1.14 25.10 -6.50
C GLN A 162 0.25 26.34 -6.49
N ASN A 163 -0.99 26.23 -6.04
CA ASN A 163 -1.99 27.31 -6.16
C ASN A 163 -2.18 28.13 -4.88
N MET A 164 -1.55 27.77 -3.76
CA MET A 164 -1.63 28.55 -2.53
C MET A 164 -0.53 29.63 -2.51
N PRO A 165 -0.86 30.93 -2.67
CA PRO A 165 0.10 32.00 -3.02
C PRO A 165 1.13 32.36 -1.93
N GLN A 166 1.09 31.73 -0.76
CA GLN A 166 2.03 31.97 0.34
C GLN A 166 2.43 30.68 1.06
N PHE A 167 2.19 29.51 0.45
CA PHE A 167 2.42 28.22 1.11
C PHE A 167 3.83 28.12 1.71
N GLN A 168 4.85 28.41 0.91
CA GLN A 168 6.25 28.32 1.34
C GLN A 168 6.56 29.29 2.49
N GLN A 169 6.07 30.53 2.42
CA GLN A 169 6.29 31.55 3.45
C GLN A 169 5.68 31.13 4.79
N VAL A 170 4.45 30.60 4.76
CA VAL A 170 3.74 30.13 5.96
C VAL A 170 4.46 28.95 6.58
N VAL A 171 4.92 27.99 5.77
CA VAL A 171 5.69 26.84 6.25
C VAL A 171 7.04 27.30 6.84
N ASP A 172 7.77 28.17 6.17
CA ASP A 172 9.09 28.63 6.63
C ASP A 172 9.00 29.42 7.94
N GLU A 173 8.02 30.31 8.08
CA GLU A 173 7.85 31.10 9.31
C GLU A 173 7.41 30.21 10.48
N TYR A 174 6.58 29.19 10.22
CA TYR A 174 6.20 28.20 11.24
C TYR A 174 7.36 27.32 11.69
N LEU A 175 8.26 26.95 10.77
CA LEU A 175 9.40 26.08 11.06
C LEU A 175 10.59 26.80 11.70
N LYS A 176 10.71 28.12 11.52
CA LYS A 176 11.79 28.96 12.05
C LYS A 176 12.08 28.81 13.55
N PRO A 177 11.09 28.71 14.46
CA PRO A 177 11.34 28.49 15.88
C PRO A 177 11.65 27.02 16.24
N LEU A 178 11.50 26.07 15.32
CA LEU A 178 11.67 24.64 15.57
C LEU A 178 13.10 24.16 15.30
N PRO A 179 13.53 23.02 15.88
CA PRO A 179 14.82 22.42 15.59
C PRO A 179 15.01 22.12 14.09
N PRO A 180 16.24 22.22 13.54
CA PRO A 180 16.51 21.98 12.11
C PRO A 180 16.01 20.62 11.60
N SER A 181 16.02 19.58 12.44
CA SER A 181 15.52 18.24 12.08
C SER A 181 14.06 18.24 11.66
N ARG A 182 13.21 19.13 12.22
CA ARG A 182 11.80 19.26 11.82
C ARG A 182 11.63 19.78 10.41
N ARG A 183 12.48 20.71 10.02
CA ARG A 183 12.48 21.25 8.65
C ARG A 183 12.85 20.16 7.65
N GLU A 184 13.86 19.35 7.96
CA GLU A 184 14.27 18.22 7.13
C GLU A 184 13.15 17.19 6.96
N GLU A 185 12.41 16.87 8.03
CA GLU A 185 11.27 15.95 8.00
C GLU A 185 10.14 16.45 7.08
N VAL A 186 9.77 17.73 7.16
CA VAL A 186 8.73 18.33 6.32
C VAL A 186 9.18 18.38 4.85
N GLU A 187 10.41 18.83 4.59
CA GLU A 187 10.95 18.88 3.23
C GLU A 187 11.04 17.48 2.60
N LYS A 188 11.41 16.45 3.37
CA LYS A 188 11.48 15.07 2.89
C LYS A 188 10.14 14.56 2.37
N CYS A 189 9.06 14.81 3.10
CA CYS A 189 7.70 14.43 2.69
C CYS A 189 7.31 15.09 1.35
N GLN A 190 7.76 16.33 1.15
CA GLN A 190 7.47 17.12 -0.04
C GLN A 190 8.36 16.83 -1.25
N ARG A 191 9.42 16.01 -1.13
CA ARG A 191 10.31 15.66 -2.25
C ARG A 191 9.89 14.39 -2.99
N ASN A 192 9.27 13.42 -2.30
CA ASN A 192 9.07 12.06 -2.82
C ASN A 192 7.64 11.73 -3.27
N TYR A 193 6.76 12.72 -3.43
CA TYR A 193 5.36 12.51 -3.78
C TYR A 193 5.13 11.89 -5.17
N GLY A 194 6.08 12.02 -6.11
CA GLY A 194 5.93 11.39 -7.44
C GLY A 194 5.88 9.86 -7.35
N LEU A 195 6.67 9.27 -6.45
CA LEU A 195 6.69 7.83 -6.23
C LEU A 195 5.40 7.32 -5.57
N THR A 196 4.74 8.14 -4.73
CA THR A 196 3.48 7.74 -4.10
C THR A 196 2.32 7.67 -5.09
N ALA A 197 2.36 8.43 -6.18
CA ALA A 197 1.38 8.34 -7.27
C ALA A 197 1.61 7.11 -8.18
N ILE A 198 2.86 6.81 -8.53
CA ILE A 198 3.19 5.79 -9.54
C ILE A 198 3.41 4.40 -8.91
N GLY A 199 4.04 4.36 -7.73
CA GLY A 199 4.41 3.14 -7.02
C GLY A 199 3.27 2.14 -6.80
N PRO A 200 2.06 2.57 -6.37
CA PRO A 200 0.92 1.68 -6.25
C PRO A 200 0.57 0.96 -7.55
N TRP A 201 0.57 1.67 -8.68
CA TRP A 201 0.24 1.08 -9.98
C TRP A 201 1.30 0.09 -10.44
N LEU A 202 2.58 0.36 -10.17
CA LEU A 202 3.66 -0.59 -10.42
C LEU A 202 3.53 -1.86 -9.58
N LEU A 203 3.14 -1.74 -8.31
CA LEU A 203 2.88 -2.90 -7.46
C LEU A 203 1.66 -3.69 -7.93
N TYR A 204 0.57 -3.00 -8.31
CA TYR A 204 -0.62 -3.65 -8.81
C TYR A 204 -0.35 -4.42 -10.12
N THR A 205 0.34 -3.80 -11.07
CA THR A 205 0.71 -4.48 -12.32
C THR A 205 1.64 -5.65 -12.05
N THR A 206 2.61 -5.51 -11.14
CA THR A 206 3.50 -6.61 -10.73
C THR A 206 2.71 -7.78 -10.16
N TRP A 207 1.78 -7.53 -9.23
CA TRP A 207 0.90 -8.57 -8.67
C TRP A 207 0.08 -9.24 -9.77
N LEU A 208 -0.52 -8.47 -10.68
CA LEU A 208 -1.32 -9.00 -11.78
C LEU A 208 -0.48 -9.87 -12.72
N PHE A 209 0.72 -9.42 -13.11
CA PHE A 209 1.63 -10.20 -13.96
C PHE A 209 2.14 -11.47 -13.28
N LEU A 210 2.42 -11.42 -11.97
CA LEU A 210 2.78 -12.61 -11.21
C LEU A 210 1.65 -13.64 -11.24
N ALA A 211 0.43 -13.18 -11.04
CA ALA A 211 -0.75 -14.03 -10.97
C ALA A 211 -1.08 -14.64 -12.36
N LEU A 212 -1.07 -13.83 -13.42
CA LEU A 212 -1.26 -14.29 -14.81
C LEU A 212 -0.16 -15.26 -15.26
N SER A 213 1.10 -14.91 -14.99
CA SER A 213 2.22 -15.76 -15.42
C SER A 213 2.28 -17.07 -14.64
N ALA A 214 1.76 -17.14 -13.41
CA ALA A 214 1.67 -18.39 -12.66
C ALA A 214 0.70 -19.38 -13.30
N ASP A 215 -0.38 -18.89 -13.91
CA ASP A 215 -1.39 -19.71 -14.59
C ASP A 215 -0.98 -20.13 -16.01
N TRP A 216 -0.29 -19.24 -16.74
CA TRP A 216 0.14 -19.49 -18.13
C TRP A 216 1.14 -20.62 -18.32
N VAL A 217 1.90 -20.99 -17.29
CA VAL A 217 2.97 -22.01 -17.42
C VAL A 217 2.40 -23.42 -17.71
N VAL A 218 1.10 -23.66 -17.50
CA VAL A 218 0.53 -25.03 -17.56
C VAL A 218 -0.83 -25.12 -18.26
N SER A 219 -1.29 -24.08 -18.97
CA SER A 219 -2.42 -24.29 -19.90
C SER A 219 -1.94 -25.23 -21.02
N PRO A 220 -2.46 -26.47 -21.14
CA PRO A 220 -2.18 -27.27 -22.32
C PRO A 220 -2.74 -26.48 -23.49
N THR A 221 -1.90 -26.17 -24.47
CA THR A 221 -2.38 -25.78 -25.78
C THR A 221 -3.22 -26.94 -26.30
N ASN A 222 -4.53 -26.85 -26.13
CA ASN A 222 -5.49 -27.62 -26.93
C ASN A 222 -5.63 -26.94 -28.28
#